data_AF-A0A9P1DB49-F1
#
_entry.id   AF-A0A9P1DB49-F1
#
_cell.length_a   1.000
_cell.length_b   1.000
_cell.length_c   1.000
_cell.angle_alpha   90.00
_cell.angle_beta   90.00
_cell.angle_gamma   90.00
#
_symmetry.space_group_name_H-M   'P 1'
#
loop_
_entity.id
_entity.type
_entity.pdbx_description
1 polymer ?
#
loop_
_entity_poly.entity_id
_entity_poly.type
_entity_poly.pdbx_seq_one_letter_code
_entity_poly.pdbx_strand_id
1 'polypeptide(L)'
;MEQETTEAQSSSDESSVSKWVCGINAFLFSEFTEFTGPTGPTVRGEAPIESYRKLGSRDERWAAHEPGLLGERDAADHAQRRCSPCIFHNSLLGCDRGSTCDFCHDVHPAGVAPKRPRKQMRDKLKLRIEESLHLPDDQLQDALQPTLEYPYARGLIRGILDARAGADLAPLEPGEVANHQAEIRSRSVNPN
;
A
#
# COMPACT_ATOMS: atom_id res chain seq x y z
N MET A 1 3.82 -52.56 32.29
CA MET A 1 4.74 -51.42 32.07
C MET A 1 4.56 -51.02 30.63
N GLU A 2 3.52 -50.24 30.37
CA GLU A 2 3.23 -49.71 29.03
C GLU A 2 3.71 -48.26 29.06
N GLN A 3 4.63 -47.93 28.16
CA GLN A 3 5.19 -46.60 28.02
C GLN A 3 4.38 -45.85 26.97
N GLU A 4 3.55 -44.91 27.41
CA GLU A 4 2.91 -43.93 26.52
C GLU A 4 3.94 -42.87 26.12
N THR A 5 4.28 -42.85 24.83
CA THR A 5 5.10 -41.80 24.21
C THR A 5 4.16 -40.71 23.69
N THR A 6 4.12 -39.57 24.39
CA THR A 6 3.43 -38.36 23.93
C THR A 6 4.31 -37.63 22.92
N GLU A 7 3.97 -37.72 21.63
CA GLU A 7 4.58 -36.94 20.55
C GLU A 7 3.98 -35.52 20.53
N ALA A 8 4.81 -34.52 20.83
CA ALA A 8 4.45 -33.11 20.71
C ALA A 8 4.55 -32.69 19.23
N GLN A 9 3.39 -32.49 18.59
CA GLN A 9 3.31 -31.90 17.26
C GLN A 9 3.59 -30.39 17.37
N SER A 10 4.78 -29.96 16.96
CA SER A 10 5.12 -28.55 16.81
C SER A 10 4.53 -28.02 15.49
N SER A 11 3.33 -27.41 15.53
CA SER A 11 2.81 -26.66 14.38
C SER A 11 3.57 -25.34 14.27
N SER A 12 4.50 -25.28 13.31
CA SER A 12 5.16 -24.04 12.93
C SER A 12 4.22 -23.22 12.05
N ASP A 13 3.19 -22.65 12.66
CA ASP A 13 2.37 -21.60 12.05
C ASP A 13 3.18 -20.30 12.03
N GLU A 14 4.19 -20.27 11.15
CA GLU A 14 4.82 -19.02 10.76
C GLU A 14 3.74 -18.15 10.10
N SER A 15 3.16 -17.27 10.90
CA SER A 15 2.18 -16.26 10.52
C SER A 15 2.52 -15.67 9.17
N SER A 16 1.57 -15.70 8.24
CA SER A 16 1.67 -15.21 6.86
C SER A 16 2.22 -13.76 6.79
N VAL A 17 2.07 -13.00 7.88
CA VAL A 17 2.58 -11.63 8.01
C VAL A 17 4.11 -11.57 8.13
N SER A 18 4.76 -12.54 8.78
CA SER A 18 6.24 -12.60 8.85
C SER A 18 6.87 -12.81 7.47
N LYS A 19 6.23 -13.62 6.60
CA LYS A 19 6.65 -13.81 5.21
C LYS A 19 6.50 -12.53 4.38
N TRP A 20 5.47 -11.73 4.64
CA TRP A 20 5.26 -10.45 3.94
C TRP A 20 6.24 -9.35 4.37
N VAL A 21 6.53 -9.22 5.68
CA VAL A 21 7.53 -8.26 6.19
C VAL A 21 8.94 -8.59 5.68
N CYS A 22 9.29 -9.88 5.61
CA CYS A 22 10.53 -10.32 4.96
C CYS A 22 10.54 -10.01 3.45
N GLY A 23 9.41 -10.16 2.76
CA GLY A 23 9.26 -9.83 1.35
C GLY A 23 9.46 -8.33 1.04
N ILE A 24 8.92 -7.43 1.86
CA ILE A 24 9.07 -5.98 1.65
C ILE A 24 10.48 -5.49 1.92
N ASN A 25 11.13 -5.97 2.98
CA ASN A 25 12.53 -5.64 3.23
C ASN A 25 13.46 -6.26 2.17
N ALA A 26 13.15 -7.46 1.65
CA ALA A 26 13.89 -8.03 0.53
C ALA A 26 13.68 -7.21 -0.76
N PHE A 27 12.45 -6.80 -1.09
CA PHE A 27 12.19 -6.02 -2.29
C PHE A 27 12.86 -4.63 -2.27
N LEU A 28 12.90 -3.96 -1.11
CA LEU A 28 13.53 -2.64 -0.99
C LEU A 28 15.06 -2.66 -0.85
N PHE A 29 15.68 -3.81 -0.58
CA PHE A 29 17.13 -3.91 -0.34
C PHE A 29 17.86 -4.98 -1.18
N SER A 30 17.17 -5.85 -1.92
CA SER A 30 17.76 -6.93 -2.72
C SER A 30 18.27 -6.51 -4.10
N GLU A 31 17.95 -5.32 -4.61
CA GLU A 31 18.53 -4.84 -5.88
C GLU A 31 19.91 -4.16 -5.72
N PHE A 32 20.47 -4.09 -4.50
CA PHE A 32 21.70 -3.32 -4.26
C PHE A 32 22.95 -4.13 -3.91
N THR A 33 22.89 -5.47 -3.88
CA THR A 33 24.07 -6.29 -3.62
C THR A 33 24.37 -7.19 -4.82
N GLU A 34 25.53 -6.94 -5.43
CA GLU A 34 26.20 -7.70 -6.50
C GLU A 34 26.07 -7.15 -7.94
N PHE A 35 26.48 -5.88 -8.13
CA PHE A 35 27.10 -5.45 -9.39
C PHE A 35 28.62 -5.36 -9.21
N THR A 36 29.30 -6.51 -9.20
CA THR A 36 30.74 -6.59 -9.49
C THR A 36 30.90 -7.06 -10.93
N GLY A 37 30.56 -6.18 -11.87
CA GLY A 37 30.78 -6.38 -13.30
C GLY A 37 31.91 -5.47 -13.83
N PRO A 38 32.74 -5.95 -14.78
CA PRO A 38 33.95 -5.27 -15.21
C PRO A 38 33.63 -3.99 -15.98
N THR A 39 34.52 -3.00 -15.82
CA THR A 39 34.55 -1.75 -16.59
C THR A 39 34.56 -2.04 -18.10
N GLY A 40 33.39 -1.94 -18.72
CA GLY A 40 33.18 -2.02 -20.17
C GLY A 40 32.64 -0.69 -20.72
N PRO A 41 32.83 -0.41 -22.02
CA PRO A 41 32.90 0.94 -22.55
C PRO A 41 31.55 1.62 -22.71
N THR A 42 31.60 2.93 -22.55
CA THR A 42 30.58 3.95 -22.79
C THR A 42 29.83 3.72 -24.12
N VAL A 43 28.67 3.09 -24.07
CA VAL A 43 27.68 3.16 -25.16
C VAL A 43 26.52 4.03 -24.67
N ARG A 44 26.47 5.26 -25.17
CA ARG A 44 25.27 6.12 -25.10
C ARG A 44 24.19 5.48 -25.97
N GLY A 45 23.48 4.52 -25.41
CA GLY A 45 22.24 3.98 -25.97
C GLY A 45 21.08 4.64 -25.24
N GLU A 46 20.43 5.59 -25.89
CA GLU A 46 19.15 6.15 -25.46
C GLU A 46 18.10 5.03 -25.49
N ALA A 47 17.84 4.42 -24.34
CA ALA A 47 16.73 3.49 -24.21
C ALA A 47 15.40 4.27 -24.31
N PRO A 48 14.43 3.84 -25.12
CA PRO A 48 13.14 4.52 -25.26
C PRO A 48 12.36 4.50 -23.94
N ILE A 49 12.16 5.67 -23.34
CA ILE A 49 11.39 5.91 -22.09
C ILE A 49 9.87 5.77 -22.32
N GLU A 50 9.44 5.06 -23.36
CA GLU A 50 8.07 5.13 -23.88
C GLU A 50 7.13 4.06 -23.28
N SER A 51 7.66 3.04 -22.60
CA SER A 51 6.87 1.91 -22.10
C SER A 51 6.28 2.09 -20.69
N TYR A 52 6.71 3.09 -19.92
CA TYR A 52 6.17 3.34 -18.56
C TYR A 52 5.00 4.34 -18.50
N ARG A 53 4.51 4.83 -19.65
CA ARG A 53 3.45 5.86 -19.74
C ARG A 53 2.00 5.36 -19.70
N LYS A 54 1.76 4.05 -19.50
CA LYS A 54 0.41 3.46 -19.64
C LYS A 54 -0.25 3.00 -18.34
N LEU A 55 0.22 3.48 -17.20
CA LEU A 55 -0.62 3.60 -16.01
C LEU A 55 -1.19 5.02 -16.09
N GLY A 56 -2.51 5.13 -16.25
CA GLY A 56 -3.22 6.40 -16.44
C GLY A 56 -2.73 7.46 -15.46
N SER A 57 -2.66 8.71 -15.94
CA SER A 57 -2.23 9.83 -15.12
C SER A 57 -3.00 9.80 -13.81
N ARG A 58 -2.27 9.90 -12.70
CA ARG A 58 -2.84 9.99 -11.35
C ARG A 58 -3.85 11.14 -11.23
N ASP A 59 -3.80 12.11 -12.16
CA ASP A 59 -4.70 13.24 -12.25
C ASP A 59 -6.08 12.89 -12.85
N GLU A 60 -6.21 11.87 -13.70
CA GLU A 60 -7.50 11.53 -14.35
C GLU A 60 -8.49 10.83 -13.42
N ARG A 61 -7.99 10.05 -12.44
CA ARG A 61 -8.85 9.37 -11.46
C ARG A 61 -9.50 10.34 -10.46
N TRP A 62 -8.95 11.54 -10.29
CA TRP A 62 -9.47 12.54 -9.34
C TRP A 62 -10.71 13.30 -9.85
N ALA A 63 -10.98 13.28 -11.17
CA ALA A 63 -12.03 14.08 -11.78
C ALA A 63 -13.46 13.55 -11.54
N ALA A 64 -13.64 12.34 -11.01
CA ALA A 64 -14.94 11.70 -10.81
C ALA A 64 -15.47 11.76 -9.37
N HIS A 65 -14.73 12.34 -8.42
CA HIS A 65 -15.26 12.60 -7.08
C HIS A 65 -16.08 13.89 -7.11
N GLU A 66 -17.41 13.75 -7.05
CA GLU A 66 -18.32 14.87 -6.76
C GLU A 66 -17.79 15.65 -5.54
N PRO A 67 -17.74 17.00 -5.57
CA PRO A 67 -17.44 17.82 -4.41
C PRO A 67 -18.58 17.67 -3.39
N GLY A 68 -18.55 16.55 -2.67
CA GLY A 68 -19.51 16.23 -1.64
C GLY A 68 -19.40 17.25 -0.52
N LEU A 69 -20.51 17.94 -0.27
CA LEU A 69 -20.86 18.71 0.93
C LEU A 69 -19.90 18.47 2.10
N LEU A 70 -18.84 19.29 2.13
CA LEU A 70 -17.87 19.32 3.22
C LEU A 70 -18.62 19.61 4.52
N GLY A 71 -18.33 18.84 5.57
CA GLY A 71 -18.77 19.21 6.90
C GLY A 71 -18.26 20.62 7.20
N GLU A 72 -19.15 21.53 7.60
CA GLU A 72 -18.84 22.95 7.80
C GLU A 72 -17.66 23.20 8.77
N ARG A 73 -17.33 22.22 9.61
CA ARG A 73 -16.19 22.27 10.55
C ARG A 73 -14.84 22.30 9.84
N ASP A 74 -14.71 21.70 8.66
CA ASP A 74 -13.41 21.54 8.00
C ASP A 74 -13.01 22.76 7.19
N ALA A 75 -13.97 23.54 6.67
CA ALA A 75 -13.68 24.62 5.73
C ALA A 75 -12.88 25.78 6.36
N ALA A 76 -13.21 26.17 7.60
CA ALA A 76 -12.53 27.26 8.30
C ALA A 76 -11.09 26.89 8.70
N ASP A 77 -10.89 25.67 9.22
CA ASP A 77 -9.58 25.16 9.60
C ASP A 77 -8.70 24.85 8.38
N HIS A 78 -9.31 24.40 7.29
CA HIS A 78 -8.63 24.21 6.01
C HIS A 78 -8.11 25.53 5.44
N ALA A 79 -8.94 26.59 5.42
CA ALA A 79 -8.52 27.91 4.99
C ALA A 79 -7.34 28.45 5.82
N GLN A 80 -7.30 28.13 7.11
CA GLN A 80 -6.19 28.48 8.01
C GLN A 80 -5.01 27.51 7.97
N ARG A 81 -5.09 26.42 7.20
CA ARG A 81 -4.12 25.31 7.15
C ARG A 81 -3.84 24.67 8.52
N ARG A 82 -4.85 24.64 9.40
CA ARG A 82 -4.78 23.99 10.72
C ARG A 82 -5.42 22.61 10.73
N CYS A 83 -6.09 22.24 9.65
CA CYS A 83 -6.68 20.92 9.49
C CYS A 83 -5.61 19.81 9.37
N SER A 84 -6.00 18.59 9.73
CA SER A 84 -5.18 17.40 9.53
C SER A 84 -5.71 16.61 8.33
N PRO A 85 -4.90 16.40 7.27
CA PRO A 85 -5.37 15.63 6.11
C PRO A 85 -5.62 14.16 6.45
N CYS A 86 -6.69 13.59 5.91
CA CYS A 86 -6.94 12.16 5.99
C CYS A 86 -5.94 11.38 5.16
N ILE A 87 -5.33 10.34 5.74
CA ILE A 87 -4.36 9.50 5.02
C ILE A 87 -5.03 8.54 4.04
N PHE A 88 -6.23 8.10 4.39
CA PHE A 88 -7.02 7.12 3.65
C PHE A 88 -7.70 7.73 2.42
N HIS A 89 -8.10 9.00 2.48
CA HIS A 89 -8.82 9.66 1.38
C HIS A 89 -8.04 9.60 0.06
N ASN A 90 -6.75 9.92 0.10
CA ASN A 90 -5.95 9.88 -1.11
C ASN A 90 -5.58 8.43 -1.50
N SER A 91 -5.74 7.44 -0.59
CA SER A 91 -5.18 6.08 -0.71
C SER A 91 -5.93 5.22 -1.70
N LEU A 92 -5.30 4.17 -2.22
CA LEU A 92 -5.99 3.24 -3.11
C LEU A 92 -7.16 2.52 -2.43
N LEU A 93 -7.11 2.34 -1.10
CA LEU A 93 -8.20 1.77 -0.31
C LEU A 93 -9.38 2.73 -0.14
N GLY A 94 -9.15 4.04 -0.23
CA GLY A 94 -10.15 5.04 0.13
C GLY A 94 -10.36 5.17 1.64
N CYS A 95 -11.21 6.12 2.04
CA CYS A 95 -11.58 6.37 3.45
C CYS A 95 -12.98 5.82 3.72
N ASP A 96 -13.09 4.84 4.63
CA ASP A 96 -14.36 4.16 4.92
C ASP A 96 -15.39 5.05 5.61
N ARG A 97 -14.94 6.09 6.32
CA ARG A 97 -15.84 7.05 6.99
C ARG A 97 -16.53 8.01 6.04
N GLY A 98 -16.03 8.19 4.81
CA GLY A 98 -16.60 9.16 3.87
C GLY A 98 -16.76 10.55 4.50
N SER A 99 -17.99 11.06 4.57
CA SER A 99 -18.32 12.38 5.12
C SER A 99 -18.36 12.46 6.65
N THR A 100 -18.27 11.33 7.37
CA THR A 100 -18.21 11.32 8.85
C THR A 100 -16.78 11.30 9.38
N CYS A 101 -15.79 11.41 8.48
CA CYS A 101 -14.38 11.48 8.85
C CYS A 101 -14.07 12.84 9.49
N ASP A 102 -13.50 12.86 10.68
CA ASP A 102 -13.06 14.10 11.35
C ASP A 102 -11.79 14.73 10.72
N PHE A 103 -11.37 14.25 9.55
CA PHE A 103 -10.12 14.64 8.90
C PHE A 103 -10.40 15.23 7.54
N CYS A 104 -9.59 16.23 7.20
CA CYS A 104 -9.80 16.97 5.98
C CYS A 104 -9.51 16.09 4.75
N HIS A 105 -10.51 16.01 3.87
CA HIS A 105 -10.43 15.30 2.60
C HIS A 105 -10.03 16.22 1.44
N ASP A 106 -9.80 17.52 1.69
CA ASP A 106 -9.37 18.43 0.65
C ASP A 106 -7.93 18.14 0.18
N VAL A 107 -7.62 18.63 -1.02
CA VAL A 107 -6.29 18.54 -1.60
C VAL A 107 -5.36 19.47 -0.83
N HIS A 108 -4.35 18.89 -0.17
CA HIS A 108 -3.30 19.65 0.50
C HIS A 108 -2.05 19.69 -0.37
N PRO A 109 -1.41 20.86 -0.55
CA PRO A 109 -0.13 20.93 -1.25
C PRO A 109 0.91 20.12 -0.49
N ALA A 110 1.77 19.41 -1.23
CA ALA A 110 2.92 18.73 -0.63
C ALA A 110 3.79 19.78 0.08
N GLY A 111 3.83 19.74 1.41
CA GLY A 111 4.64 20.63 2.21
C GLY A 111 6.14 20.39 2.00
N VAL A 112 6.97 21.23 2.62
CA VAL A 112 8.42 21.01 2.69
C VAL A 112 8.67 19.61 3.25
N ALA A 113 9.53 18.84 2.57
CA ALA A 113 9.87 17.48 2.97
C ALA A 113 10.24 17.47 4.47
N PRO A 114 9.50 16.71 5.29
CA PRO A 114 9.66 16.79 6.74
C PRO A 114 11.07 16.36 7.13
N LYS A 115 11.65 17.02 8.13
CA LYS A 115 12.95 16.63 8.66
C LYS A 115 12.90 15.17 9.10
N ARG A 116 13.78 14.35 8.52
CA ARG A 116 13.85 12.92 8.81
C ARG A 116 14.02 12.70 10.32
N PRO A 117 13.10 11.97 10.98
CA PRO A 117 13.24 11.67 12.41
C PRO A 117 14.48 10.82 12.71
N ARG A 118 14.93 10.87 13.97
CA ARG A 118 16.02 10.01 14.48
C ARG A 118 15.65 8.53 14.32
N LYS A 119 16.66 7.67 14.16
CA LYS A 119 16.47 6.22 13.92
C LYS A 119 15.51 5.58 14.92
N GLN A 120 15.74 5.76 16.22
CA GLN A 120 14.91 5.19 17.29
C GLN A 120 13.43 5.58 17.18
N MET A 121 13.13 6.83 16.80
CA MET A 121 11.76 7.30 16.59
C MET A 121 11.11 6.59 15.40
N ARG A 122 11.85 6.43 14.29
CA ARG A 122 11.35 5.72 13.11
C ARG A 122 11.08 4.25 13.41
N ASP A 123 11.97 3.60 14.15
CA ASP A 123 11.81 2.19 14.52
C ASP A 123 10.56 1.99 15.40
N LYS A 124 10.30 2.90 16.35
CA LYS A 124 9.06 2.90 17.15
C LYS A 124 7.81 3.13 16.30
N LEU A 125 7.86 4.07 15.34
CA LEU A 125 6.73 4.34 14.44
C LEU A 125 6.44 3.13 13.55
N LYS A 126 7.47 2.48 13.02
CA LYS A 126 7.33 1.25 12.23
C LYS A 126 6.62 0.16 13.02
N LEU A 127 7.11 -0.13 14.23
CA LEU A 127 6.52 -1.16 15.09
C LEU A 127 5.04 -0.88 15.38
N ARG A 128 4.70 0.38 15.68
CA ARG A 128 3.30 0.79 15.95
C ARG A 128 2.41 0.66 14.71
N ILE A 129 2.92 1.00 13.54
CA ILE A 129 2.19 0.84 12.27
C ILE A 129 1.99 -0.65 11.98
N GLU A 130 3.02 -1.47 12.12
CA GLU A 130 2.95 -2.93 11.95
C GLU A 130 1.92 -3.55 12.89
N GLU A 131 1.94 -3.20 14.18
CA GLU A 131 0.94 -3.64 15.16
C GLU A 131 -0.49 -3.24 14.75
N SER A 132 -0.66 -2.03 14.23
CA SER A 132 -1.98 -1.54 13.79
C SER A 132 -2.49 -2.27 12.54
N LEU A 133 -1.60 -2.75 11.66
CA LEU A 133 -1.97 -3.46 10.43
C LEU A 133 -2.55 -4.85 10.69
N HIS A 134 -2.39 -5.40 11.89
CA HIS A 134 -3.03 -6.64 12.31
C HIS A 134 -4.49 -6.47 12.74
N LEU A 135 -4.94 -5.23 12.93
CA LEU A 135 -6.32 -4.94 13.29
C LEU A 135 -7.25 -5.10 12.07
N PRO A 136 -8.52 -5.46 12.29
CA PRO A 136 -9.51 -5.46 11.22
C PRO A 136 -9.67 -4.05 10.63
N ASP A 137 -10.08 -3.97 9.35
CA ASP A 137 -10.07 -2.73 8.57
C ASP A 137 -10.96 -1.64 9.21
N ASP A 138 -12.03 -2.02 9.92
CA ASP A 138 -12.91 -1.11 10.68
C ASP A 138 -12.19 -0.37 11.83
N GLN A 139 -11.17 -1.00 12.44
CA GLN A 139 -10.37 -0.44 13.52
C GLN A 139 -9.03 0.16 13.05
N LEU A 140 -8.59 -0.22 11.85
CA LEU A 140 -7.32 0.22 11.27
C LEU A 140 -7.22 1.75 11.18
N GLN A 141 -8.32 2.40 10.76
CA GLN A 141 -8.37 3.84 10.63
C GLN A 141 -8.16 4.55 11.97
N ASP A 142 -8.85 4.13 13.04
CA ASP A 142 -8.68 4.71 14.38
C ASP A 142 -7.28 4.47 14.96
N ALA A 143 -6.71 3.29 14.73
CA ALA A 143 -5.40 2.95 15.26
C ALA A 143 -4.26 3.75 14.63
N LEU A 144 -4.34 3.99 13.31
CA LEU A 144 -3.32 4.72 12.56
C LEU A 144 -3.44 6.23 12.71
N GLN A 145 -4.64 6.75 12.97
CA GLN A 145 -4.89 8.19 12.98
C GLN A 145 -4.02 9.01 13.95
N PRO A 146 -3.79 8.58 15.21
CA PRO A 146 -2.89 9.30 16.13
C PRO A 146 -1.44 9.36 15.65
N THR A 147 -1.03 8.45 14.77
CA THR A 147 0.35 8.47 14.23
C THR A 147 0.55 9.55 13.17
N LEU A 148 -0.54 10.18 12.70
CA LEU A 148 -0.51 11.26 11.69
C LEU A 148 0.11 12.56 12.20
N GLU A 149 0.28 12.70 13.52
CA GLU A 149 1.07 13.80 14.11
C GLU A 149 2.51 13.84 13.55
N TYR A 150 3.01 12.70 13.05
CA TYR A 150 4.34 12.60 12.47
C TYR A 150 4.27 12.58 10.93
N PRO A 151 4.77 13.63 10.24
CA PRO A 151 4.77 13.66 8.77
C PRO A 151 5.51 12.48 8.12
N TYR A 152 6.54 11.94 8.78
CA TYR A 152 7.24 10.74 8.33
C TYR A 152 6.36 9.48 8.33
N ALA A 153 5.53 9.31 9.36
CA ALA A 153 4.63 8.17 9.46
C ALA A 153 3.59 8.17 8.34
N ARG A 154 3.11 9.37 7.93
CA ARG A 154 2.16 9.51 6.82
C ARG A 154 2.66 8.88 5.52
N GLY A 155 3.90 9.19 5.12
CA GLY A 155 4.46 8.62 3.90
C GLY A 155 4.63 7.09 3.99
N LEU A 156 5.01 6.59 5.16
CA LEU A 156 5.20 5.16 5.38
C LEU A 156 3.89 4.38 5.34
N ILE A 157 2.90 4.81 6.13
CA ILE A 157 1.55 4.22 6.14
C ILE A 157 0.98 4.25 4.73
N ARG A 158 1.13 5.37 4.04
CA ARG A 158 0.62 5.51 2.69
C ARG A 158 1.22 4.49 1.71
N GLY A 159 2.55 4.33 1.75
CA GLY A 159 3.22 3.32 0.92
C GLY A 159 2.76 1.89 1.24
N ILE A 160 2.49 1.60 2.51
CA ILE A 160 1.98 0.29 2.94
C ILE A 160 0.55 0.05 2.44
N LEU A 161 -0.36 1.02 2.60
CA LEU A 161 -1.75 0.89 2.16
C LEU A 161 -1.83 0.75 0.63
N ASP A 162 -1.05 1.53 -0.12
CA ASP A 162 -1.02 1.42 -1.58
C ASP A 162 -0.41 0.07 -2.03
N ALA A 163 0.60 -0.45 -1.32
CA ALA A 163 1.16 -1.77 -1.61
C ALA A 163 0.16 -2.91 -1.32
N ARG A 164 -0.63 -2.81 -0.24
CA ARG A 164 -1.67 -3.80 0.09
C ARG A 164 -2.78 -3.79 -0.96
N ALA A 165 -3.31 -2.61 -1.28
CA ALA A 165 -4.32 -2.47 -2.34
C ALA A 165 -3.80 -2.91 -3.72
N GLY A 166 -2.52 -2.67 -4.00
CA GLY A 166 -1.87 -3.13 -5.22
C GLY A 166 -1.67 -4.64 -5.29
N ALA A 167 -1.42 -5.30 -4.15
CA ALA A 167 -1.28 -6.75 -4.08
C ALA A 167 -2.60 -7.47 -4.37
N ASP A 168 -3.74 -6.92 -3.92
CA ASP A 168 -5.07 -7.45 -4.25
C ASP A 168 -5.43 -7.24 -5.73
N LEU A 169 -4.82 -6.23 -6.36
CA LEU A 169 -4.95 -5.95 -7.79
C LEU A 169 -3.82 -6.56 -8.64
N ALA A 170 -2.93 -7.36 -8.04
CA ALA A 170 -1.90 -8.06 -8.79
C ALA A 170 -2.59 -8.88 -9.88
N PRO A 171 -2.20 -8.71 -11.17
CA PRO A 171 -2.85 -9.41 -12.26
C PRO A 171 -2.86 -10.90 -11.95
N LEU A 172 -4.04 -11.53 -11.98
CA LEU A 172 -4.17 -12.98 -11.98
C LEU A 172 -3.09 -13.54 -12.90
N GLU A 173 -2.27 -14.44 -12.37
CA GLU A 173 -1.11 -14.99 -13.06
C GLU A 173 -1.52 -15.32 -14.50
N PRO A 174 -0.73 -14.93 -15.52
CA PRO A 174 -1.14 -15.05 -16.93
C PRO A 174 -1.51 -16.48 -17.37
N GLY A 175 -1.22 -17.50 -16.55
CA GLY A 175 -1.70 -18.87 -16.71
C GLY A 175 -3.21 -19.09 -16.41
N GLU A 176 -3.84 -18.33 -15.52
CA GLU A 176 -5.27 -18.52 -15.19
C GLU A 176 -6.20 -17.91 -16.24
N VAL A 177 -5.81 -16.79 -16.86
CA VAL A 177 -6.59 -16.13 -17.92
C VAL A 177 -6.65 -16.97 -19.20
N ALA A 178 -5.63 -17.78 -19.47
CA ALA A 178 -5.63 -18.70 -20.62
C ALA A 178 -6.66 -19.83 -20.44
N ASN A 179 -6.87 -20.31 -19.21
CA ASN A 179 -7.80 -21.39 -18.93
C ASN A 179 -9.26 -20.91 -19.00
N HIS A 180 -9.54 -19.69 -18.53
CA HIS A 180 -10.89 -19.11 -18.62
C HIS A 180 -11.33 -18.82 -20.07
N GLN A 181 -10.41 -18.38 -20.94
CA GLN A 181 -10.72 -18.18 -22.37
C GLN A 181 -10.95 -19.51 -23.12
N ALA A 182 -10.27 -20.59 -22.71
CA ALA A 182 -10.51 -21.93 -23.27
C ALA A 182 -11.89 -22.48 -22.90
N GLU A 183 -12.37 -22.19 -21.69
CA GLU A 183 -13.70 -22.62 -21.21
C GLU A 183 -14.86 -21.85 -21.88
N ILE A 184 -14.68 -20.55 -22.14
CA ILE A 184 -15.66 -19.75 -22.89
C ILE A 184 -15.77 -20.23 -24.35
N ARG A 185 -14.65 -20.57 -24.99
CA ARG A 185 -14.63 -21.09 -26.37
C ARG A 185 -15.27 -22.47 -26.51
N SER A 186 -15.19 -23.32 -25.49
CA SER A 186 -15.76 -24.67 -25.55
C SER A 186 -17.29 -24.69 -25.32
N ARG A 187 -17.86 -23.65 -24.70
CA ARG A 187 -19.31 -23.51 -24.53
C ARG A 187 -20.06 -22.95 -25.75
N SER A 188 -19.40 -22.29 -26.70
CA SER A 188 -20.09 -21.64 -27.84
C SER A 188 -20.32 -22.54 -29.07
N VAL A 189 -20.02 -23.84 -29.01
CA VAL A 189 -20.11 -24.76 -30.18
C VAL A 189 -21.22 -25.81 -30.03
N ASN A 190 -22.40 -25.41 -29.53
CA ASN A 190 -23.61 -26.23 -29.76
C ASN A 190 -24.77 -25.36 -30.27
N PRO A 191 -24.75 -24.97 -31.55
CA PRO A 191 -25.97 -24.67 -32.27
C PRO A 191 -26.61 -26.00 -32.70
N ASN A 192 -27.78 -26.27 -32.14
CA ASN A 192 -28.70 -27.31 -32.61
C ASN A 192 -29.32 -26.88 -33.95
#